data_AF-A0A317SX93-F1
#
_entry.id   AF-A0A317SX93-F1
#
_cell.length_a   1.000
_cell.length_b   1.000
_cell.length_c   1.000
_cell.angle_alpha   90.00
_cell.angle_beta   90.00
_cell.angle_gamma   90.00
#
_symmetry.space_group_name_H-M   'P 1'
#
loop_
_entity.id
_entity.type
_entity.pdbx_description
1 polymer ?
#
loop_
_entity_poly.entity_id
_entity_poly.type
_entity_poly.pdbx_seq_one_letter_code
_entity_poly.pdbx_strand_id
1 'polypeptide(L)'
;IRTRIARQWLAKLGFSWVEVRKGMYIDGHECPAVVQDRVEFLERLQELASYIVEFDSAGKIKEKVYREGCEVGGLNPPIILITHDESTLSSNEGRA
;
A
#
# COMPACT_ATOMS: atom_id res chain seq x y z
N ILE A 1 34.41 29.55 14.25
CA ILE A 1 35.41 28.49 13.96
C ILE A 1 35.57 28.38 12.44
N ARG A 2 36.79 28.49 11.89
CA ARG A 2 37.01 28.37 10.43
C ARG A 2 36.72 26.93 9.98
N THR A 3 35.95 26.75 8.91
CA THR A 3 35.46 25.46 8.39
C THR A 3 36.56 24.41 8.18
N ARG A 4 37.78 24.87 7.84
CA ARG A 4 38.97 24.01 7.69
C ARG A 4 39.39 23.33 9.01
N ILE A 5 39.35 24.05 10.12
CA ILE A 5 39.73 23.53 11.44
C ILE A 5 38.71 22.49 11.90
N ALA A 6 37.42 22.77 11.72
CA ALA A 6 36.35 21.82 12.06
C ALA A 6 36.49 20.48 11.31
N ARG A 7 36.76 20.51 9.99
CA ARG A 7 36.97 19.29 9.19
C ARG A 7 38.18 18.49 9.62
N GLN A 8 39.28 19.14 10.00
CA GLN A 8 40.48 18.46 10.51
C GLN A 8 40.23 17.75 11.83
N TRP A 9 39.44 18.35 12.74
CA TRP A 9 39.06 17.71 13.99
C TRP A 9 38.13 16.52 13.76
N LEU A 10 37.15 16.65 12.87
CA LEU A 10 36.27 15.54 12.50
C LEU A 10 37.05 14.35 11.93
N ALA A 11 38.04 14.61 11.05
CA ALA A 11 38.91 13.57 10.53
C ALA A 11 39.77 12.90 11.62
N LYS A 12 40.34 13.68 12.56
CA LYS A 12 41.10 13.13 13.70
C LYS A 12 40.26 12.29 14.64
N LEU A 13 38.97 12.62 14.78
CA LEU A 13 38.01 11.87 15.58
C LEU A 13 37.47 10.64 14.83
N GLY A 14 37.95 10.35 13.62
CA GLY A 14 37.55 9.19 12.83
C GLY A 14 36.27 9.37 12.01
N PHE A 15 35.72 10.58 11.92
CA PHE A 15 34.56 10.85 11.09
C PHE A 15 34.98 11.13 9.64
N SER A 16 34.50 10.30 8.72
CA SER A 16 34.56 10.55 7.28
C SER A 16 33.22 11.10 6.79
N TRP A 17 33.26 12.03 5.84
CA TRP A 17 32.05 12.45 5.15
C TRP A 17 31.69 11.34 4.16
N VAL A 18 30.60 10.63 4.43
CA VAL A 18 30.03 9.62 3.54
C VAL A 18 28.63 10.09 3.20
N GLU A 19 28.37 10.27 1.90
CA GLU A 19 27.02 10.52 1.41
C GLU A 19 26.22 9.21 1.54
N VAL A 20 25.39 9.11 2.58
CA VAL A 20 24.44 8.00 2.70
C VAL A 20 23.29 8.30 1.75
N ARG A 21 23.40 7.82 0.51
CA ARG A 21 22.22 7.68 -0.36
C ARG A 21 21.40 6.53 0.21
N LYS A 22 20.47 6.83 1.10
CA LYS A 22 19.33 5.94 1.29
C LYS A 22 18.78 5.71 -0.11
N GLY A 23 18.79 4.47 -0.58
CA GLY A 23 18.07 4.08 -1.79
C GLY A 23 16.62 4.40 -1.53
N MET A 24 16.24 5.64 -1.83
CA MET A 24 14.88 6.12 -1.70
C MET A 24 14.14 5.32 -2.75
N TYR A 25 13.46 4.27 -2.33
CA TYR A 25 12.53 3.55 -3.18
C TYR A 25 11.60 4.62 -3.74
N ILE A 26 11.76 4.91 -5.03
CA ILE A 26 10.79 5.73 -5.74
C ILE A 26 9.55 4.89 -5.69
N ASP A 27 8.61 5.35 -4.89
CA ASP A 27 7.39 4.65 -4.67
C ASP A 27 6.74 4.41 -6.04
N GLY A 28 6.61 3.15 -6.43
CA GLY A 28 6.22 2.75 -7.79
C GLY A 28 4.82 3.23 -8.16
N HIS A 29 4.09 3.81 -7.22
CA HIS A 29 2.76 4.41 -7.38
C HIS A 29 2.67 5.43 -8.54
N GLU A 30 3.76 6.12 -8.89
CA GLU A 30 3.79 7.05 -10.02
C GLU A 30 4.23 6.41 -11.35
N CYS A 31 4.68 5.14 -11.33
CA CYS A 31 5.05 4.42 -12.55
C CYS A 31 3.83 4.32 -13.47
N PRO A 32 3.91 4.74 -14.75
CA PRO A 32 2.77 4.73 -15.65
C PRO A 32 2.06 3.39 -15.76
N ALA A 33 2.81 2.28 -15.71
CA ALA A 33 2.26 0.94 -15.72
C ALA A 33 1.43 0.63 -14.46
N VAL A 34 1.91 1.04 -13.28
CA VAL A 34 1.19 0.87 -12.00
C VAL A 34 -0.05 1.76 -11.97
N VAL A 35 0.04 2.98 -12.50
CA VAL A 35 -1.11 3.88 -12.64
C VAL A 35 -2.18 3.27 -13.54
N GLN A 36 -1.78 2.69 -14.67
CA GLN A 36 -2.69 2.02 -15.59
C GLN A 36 -3.36 0.80 -14.94
N ASP A 37 -2.57 -0.07 -14.30
CA ASP A 37 -3.08 -1.26 -13.60
C ASP A 37 -4.11 -0.89 -12.52
N ARG A 38 -3.85 0.19 -11.76
CA ARG A 38 -4.80 0.73 -10.78
C ARG A 38 -6.12 1.15 -11.42
N VAL A 39 -6.09 1.82 -12.57
CA VAL A 39 -7.30 2.27 -13.27
C VAL A 39 -8.11 1.06 -13.74
N GLU A 40 -7.47 0.10 -14.41
CA GLU A 40 -8.12 -1.13 -14.90
C GLU A 40 -8.72 -1.94 -13.74
N PHE A 41 -8.00 -2.03 -12.62
CA PHE A 41 -8.50 -2.68 -11.41
C PHE A 41 -9.76 -2.01 -10.86
N LEU A 42 -9.78 -0.67 -10.77
CA LEU A 42 -10.92 0.08 -10.25
C LEU A 42 -12.16 -0.06 -11.14
N GLU A 43 -11.98 -0.05 -12.46
CA GLU A 43 -13.08 -0.29 -13.42
C GLU A 43 -13.69 -1.68 -13.21
N ARG A 44 -12.85 -2.70 -13.13
CA ARG A 44 -13.31 -4.08 -12.87
C ARG A 44 -13.98 -4.22 -11.51
N LEU A 45 -13.47 -3.55 -10.48
CA LEU A 45 -14.07 -3.54 -9.15
C LEU A 45 -15.45 -2.88 -9.17
N GLN A 46 -15.64 -1.83 -9.95
CA GLN A 46 -16.92 -1.14 -10.11
C GLN A 46 -17.97 -2.04 -10.78
N GLU A 47 -17.59 -2.82 -11.79
CA GLU A 47 -18.47 -3.82 -12.41
C GLU A 47 -18.91 -4.89 -11.42
N LEU A 48 -17.98 -5.33 -10.55
CA LEU A 48 -18.23 -6.34 -9.53
C LEU A 48 -18.95 -5.79 -8.29
N ALA A 49 -19.02 -4.47 -8.10
CA ALA A 49 -19.60 -3.85 -6.91
C ALA A 49 -21.04 -4.30 -6.61
N SER A 50 -21.82 -4.65 -7.64
CA SER A 50 -23.18 -5.18 -7.50
C SER A 50 -23.26 -6.59 -6.91
N TYR A 51 -22.16 -7.33 -6.93
CA TYR A 51 -22.02 -8.68 -6.35
C TYR A 51 -21.24 -8.68 -5.03
N ILE A 52 -20.56 -7.59 -4.69
CA ILE A 52 -19.71 -7.51 -3.49
C ILE A 52 -20.56 -7.27 -2.24
N VAL A 53 -20.27 -8.06 -1.21
CA VAL A 53 -20.85 -7.93 0.13
C VAL A 53 -20.31 -6.70 0.83
N GLU A 54 -21.21 -5.93 1.45
CA GLU A 54 -20.84 -4.80 2.30
C GLU A 54 -21.06 -5.17 3.77
N PHE A 55 -20.10 -4.82 4.62
CA PHE A 55 -20.19 -5.03 6.06
C PHE A 55 -20.49 -3.71 6.78
N ASP A 56 -21.25 -3.79 7.88
CA ASP A 56 -21.41 -2.68 8.81
C ASP A 56 -20.24 -2.59 9.80
N SER A 57 -20.26 -1.54 10.63
CA SER A 57 -19.23 -1.33 11.66
C SER A 57 -19.20 -2.41 12.74
N ALA A 58 -20.24 -3.24 12.84
CA ALA A 58 -20.31 -4.38 13.75
C ALA A 58 -19.85 -5.69 13.08
N GLY A 59 -19.42 -5.65 11.81
CA GLY A 59 -19.00 -6.83 11.05
C GLY A 59 -20.15 -7.69 10.54
N LYS A 60 -21.39 -7.20 10.57
CA LYS A 60 -22.56 -7.89 9.99
C LYS A 60 -22.73 -7.50 8.53
N ILE A 61 -23.20 -8.45 7.72
CA ILE A 61 -23.57 -8.21 6.33
C ILE A 61 -24.71 -7.20 6.29
N LYS A 62 -24.50 -6.09 5.57
CA LYS A 62 -25.55 -5.12 5.27
C LYS A 62 -26.56 -5.71 4.31
N GLU A 63 -27.83 -5.39 4.54
CA GLU A 63 -28.89 -5.74 3.61
C GLU A 63 -28.72 -4.91 2.34
N LYS A 64 -28.50 -5.60 1.21
CA LYS A 64 -28.22 -5.01 -0.09
C LYS A 64 -28.97 -5.82 -1.14
N VAL A 65 -29.56 -5.11 -2.10
CA VAL A 65 -30.17 -5.74 -3.28
C VAL A 65 -29.05 -6.11 -4.24
N TYR A 66 -28.78 -7.41 -4.36
CA TYR A 66 -27.85 -7.95 -5.32
C TYR A 66 -28.48 -8.02 -6.72
N ARG A 67 -27.63 -8.13 -7.74
CA ARG A 67 -28.10 -8.35 -9.11
C ARG A 67 -28.82 -9.69 -9.23
N GLU A 68 -29.76 -9.79 -10.17
CA GLU A 68 -30.55 -11.00 -10.44
C GLU A 68 -29.66 -12.25 -10.57
N GLY A 69 -29.99 -13.30 -9.81
CA GLY A 69 -29.23 -14.55 -9.76
C GLY A 69 -28.05 -14.57 -8.79
N CYS A 70 -27.78 -13.48 -8.05
CA CYS A 70 -26.80 -13.41 -6.97
C CYS A 70 -27.52 -13.40 -5.62
N GLU A 71 -27.43 -14.49 -4.87
CA GLU A 71 -28.17 -14.67 -3.61
C GLU A 71 -27.27 -15.24 -2.53
N VAL A 72 -27.33 -14.67 -1.32
CA VAL A 72 -26.57 -15.17 -0.17
C VAL A 72 -27.04 -16.59 0.16
N GLY A 73 -26.16 -17.58 0.00
CA GLY A 73 -26.50 -19.00 0.18
C GLY A 73 -27.22 -19.65 -1.00
N GLY A 74 -27.38 -18.93 -2.12
CA GLY A 74 -27.91 -19.45 -3.37
C GLY A 74 -26.84 -20.11 -4.27
N LEU A 75 -27.24 -20.44 -5.50
CA LEU A 75 -26.35 -21.10 -6.48
C LEU A 75 -25.18 -20.22 -6.92
N ASN A 76 -25.38 -18.90 -7.03
CA ASN A 76 -24.28 -17.94 -7.23
C ASN A 76 -24.19 -17.04 -5.99
N PRO A 77 -23.29 -17.34 -5.05
CA PRO A 77 -23.12 -16.53 -3.86
C PRO A 77 -22.45 -15.18 -4.18
N PRO A 78 -22.72 -14.14 -3.37
CA PRO A 78 -22.02 -12.87 -3.45
C PRO A 78 -20.51 -13.00 -3.21
N ILE A 79 -19.76 -12.02 -3.72
CA ILE A 79 -18.31 -11.97 -3.61
C ILE A 79 -17.92 -11.29 -2.29
N ILE A 80 -17.06 -11.94 -1.51
CA ILE A 80 -16.42 -11.34 -0.34
C ILE A 80 -15.07 -10.78 -0.79
N LEU A 81 -14.93 -9.45 -0.80
CA LEU A 81 -13.67 -8.81 -1.11
C LEU A 81 -12.73 -8.89 0.10
N ILE A 82 -11.61 -9.58 -0.07
CA ILE A 82 -10.54 -9.65 0.93
C ILE A 82 -9.42 -8.72 0.48
N THR A 83 -9.16 -7.66 1.24
CA THR A 83 -8.03 -6.75 0.99
C THR A 83 -6.99 -6.90 2.09
N HIS A 84 -5.72 -6.81 1.71
CA HIS A 84 -4.61 -6.71 2.64
C HIS A 84 -4.26 -5.24 2.82
N ASP A 85 -4.12 -4.78 4.07
CA ASP A 85 -3.56 -3.47 4.34
C ASP A 85 -2.03 -3.59 4.41
N GLU A 86 -1.34 -3.08 3.40
CA GLU A 86 0.13 -3.13 3.28
C GLU A 86 0.85 -2.10 4.17
N SER A 87 0.12 -1.34 4.99
CA SER A 87 0.66 -0.25 5.83
C SER A 87 1.63 -0.68 6.94
N THR A 88 1.91 -1.98 7.12
CA THR A 88 2.74 -2.50 8.22
C THR A 88 4.17 -2.92 7.84
N LEU A 89 4.56 -2.79 6.57
CA LEU A 89 5.88 -3.27 6.09
C LEU A 89 7.08 -2.46 6.59
N SER A 90 6.89 -1.23 7.08
CA SER A 90 8.00 -0.35 7.49
C SER A 90 8.63 -0.67 8.85
N SER A 91 8.10 -1.63 9.62
CA SER A 91 8.55 -1.86 11.02
C SER A 91 9.69 -2.86 11.18
N ASN A 92 10.16 -3.55 10.13
CA ASN A 92 11.21 -4.57 10.26
C ASN A 92 12.37 -4.48 9.25
N GLU A 93 12.37 -3.53 8.32
CA GLU A 93 13.44 -3.34 7.33
C GLU A 93 14.69 -2.61 7.89
N GLY A 94 14.99 -2.81 9.18
CA GLY A 94 16.14 -2.23 9.88
C GLY A 94 17.15 -3.26 10.37
N ARG A 95 17.01 -4.55 10.01
CA ARG A 95 17.93 -5.62 10.41
C ARG A 95 18.54 -6.32 9.19
N ALA A 96 19.58 -5.69 8.64
CA ALA A 96 20.60 -6.36 7.85
C ALA A 96 21.95 -5.71 8.18
#